data_AF-A0A1G8YZM5-F1
#
_entry.id   AF-A0A1G8YZM5-F1
#
_cell.length_a   1.000
_cell.length_b   1.000
_cell.length_c   1.000
_cell.angle_alpha   90.00
_cell.angle_beta   90.00
_cell.angle_gamma   90.00
#
_symmetry.space_group_name_H-M   'P 1'
#
loop_
_entity.id
_entity.type
_entity.pdbx_description
1 polymer ?
#
loop_
_entity_poly.entity_id
_entity_poly.type
_entity_poly.pdbx_seq_one_letter_code
_entity_poly.pdbx_strand_id
1 'polypeptide(L)'
;MGAESFYIKLFVSDAEGINNSIPHFLSKLADLKIKCKSRGTNEFELDNSLIMTLHLINDGISEISIEGCFSWFHECVCEVYKISQIIHNQIFHLKLINSNGEKIPFQNQTDFCNAIQETYLEKYNDFMMRFGITNVKCLPRDEFYKYINKRRRI
;
A
#
# COMPACT_ATOMS: atom_id res chain seq x y z
N MET A 1 8.10 -13.38 -7.43
CA MET A 1 7.38 -12.10 -7.23
C MET A 1 6.52 -11.87 -8.46
N GLY A 2 5.22 -11.67 -8.28
CA GLY A 2 4.29 -11.40 -9.38
C GLY A 2 4.65 -10.10 -10.08
N ALA A 3 4.60 -10.08 -11.41
CA ALA A 3 4.88 -8.90 -12.23
C ALA A 3 3.72 -7.86 -12.20
N GLU A 4 2.69 -8.12 -11.39
CA GLU A 4 1.43 -7.38 -11.35
C GLU A 4 1.23 -6.54 -10.08
N SER A 5 2.22 -6.51 -9.17
CA SER A 5 2.14 -5.78 -7.90
C SER A 5 3.24 -4.75 -7.70
N PHE A 6 2.93 -3.77 -6.87
CA PHE A 6 3.86 -2.77 -6.38
C PHE A 6 3.72 -2.62 -4.86
N TYR A 7 4.78 -2.14 -4.20
CA TYR A 7 4.81 -1.98 -2.75
C TYR A 7 5.14 -0.54 -2.38
N ILE A 8 4.29 0.10 -1.59
CA ILE A 8 4.56 1.42 -1.02
C ILE A 8 5.06 1.22 0.41
N LYS A 9 6.29 1.71 0.67
CA LYS A 9 6.91 1.63 1.99
C LYS A 9 6.77 2.94 2.73
N LEU A 10 6.24 2.86 3.94
CA LEU A 10 5.98 4.00 4.81
C LEU A 10 6.71 3.78 6.14
N PHE A 11 7.60 4.70 6.49
CA PHE A 11 8.40 4.58 7.70
C PHE A 11 7.73 5.31 8.85
N VAL A 12 7.62 4.65 10.00
CA VAL A 12 7.13 5.27 11.24
C VAL A 12 8.21 6.17 11.80
N SER A 13 7.84 7.38 12.23
CA SER A 13 8.81 8.32 12.79
C SER A 13 9.36 7.83 14.13
N ASP A 14 10.66 7.97 14.34
CA ASP A 14 11.32 7.62 15.62
C ASP A 14 10.77 8.41 16.83
N ALA A 15 10.09 9.53 16.58
CA ALA A 15 9.45 10.35 17.60
C ALA A 15 8.21 9.70 18.25
N GLU A 16 7.67 8.62 17.68
CA GLU A 16 6.47 7.93 18.19
C GLU A 16 6.73 7.13 19.49
N GLY A 17 8.01 6.85 19.81
CA GLY A 17 8.40 6.17 21.06
C GLY A 17 7.72 4.80 21.24
N ILE A 18 7.19 4.56 22.45
CA ILE A 18 6.63 3.26 22.91
C ILE A 18 5.21 3.00 22.34
N ASN A 19 4.59 3.97 21.68
CA ASN A 19 3.20 3.86 21.22
C ASN A 19 3.05 3.11 19.88
N ASN A 20 4.15 2.71 19.25
CA ASN A 20 4.15 2.03 17.95
C ASN A 20 3.88 0.51 18.03
N SER A 21 3.20 0.02 19.07
CA SER A 21 2.87 -1.41 19.19
C SER A 21 1.74 -1.83 18.25
N ILE A 22 1.75 -3.11 17.80
CA ILE A 22 0.68 -3.68 16.97
C ILE A 22 -0.71 -3.57 17.62
N PRO A 23 -0.92 -3.96 18.90
CA PRO A 23 -2.25 -3.88 19.49
C PRO A 23 -2.82 -2.46 19.51
N HIS A 24 -1.97 -1.46 19.79
CA HIS A 24 -2.36 -0.05 19.75
C HIS A 24 -2.77 0.37 18.33
N PHE A 25 -1.94 0.05 17.34
CA PHE A 25 -2.20 0.37 15.95
C PHE A 25 -3.52 -0.24 15.44
N LEU A 26 -3.75 -1.53 15.70
CA LEU A 26 -4.98 -2.22 15.28
C LEU A 26 -6.22 -1.66 16.00
N SER A 27 -6.12 -1.32 17.29
CA SER A 27 -7.19 -0.65 18.02
C SER A 27 -7.56 0.68 17.37
N LYS A 28 -6.56 1.49 16.99
CA LYS A 28 -6.79 2.78 16.34
C LYS A 28 -7.42 2.64 14.94
N LEU A 29 -6.99 1.65 14.15
CA LEU A 29 -7.65 1.37 12.87
C LEU A 29 -9.14 1.04 13.06
N ALA A 30 -9.47 0.25 14.09
CA ALA A 30 -10.86 -0.09 14.41
C ALA A 30 -11.68 1.15 14.85
N ASP A 31 -11.12 2.01 15.70
CA ASP A 31 -11.75 3.27 16.11
C ASP A 31 -12.07 4.17 14.89
N LEU A 32 -11.19 4.17 13.90
CA LEU A 32 -11.32 4.92 12.64
C LEU A 32 -12.20 4.22 11.60
N LYS A 33 -12.80 3.07 11.93
CA LYS A 33 -13.67 2.26 11.06
C LYS A 33 -12.97 1.75 9.79
N ILE A 34 -11.65 1.63 9.81
CA ILE A 34 -10.89 0.99 8.72
C ILE A 34 -11.02 -0.52 8.91
N LYS A 35 -11.56 -1.24 7.91
CA LYS A 35 -11.68 -2.70 8.01
C LYS A 35 -10.31 -3.31 7.90
N CYS A 36 -9.91 -4.06 8.92
CA CYS A 36 -8.61 -4.72 8.99
C CYS A 36 -8.80 -6.20 9.31
N LYS A 37 -8.39 -7.10 8.41
CA LYS A 37 -8.51 -8.54 8.59
C LYS A 37 -7.13 -9.18 8.55
N SER A 38 -6.76 -9.94 9.58
CA SER A 38 -5.48 -10.66 9.58
C SER A 38 -5.46 -11.72 8.48
N ARG A 39 -4.32 -11.80 7.78
CA ARG A 39 -3.99 -12.80 6.75
C ARG A 39 -2.85 -13.72 7.17
N GLY A 40 -2.15 -13.38 8.24
CA GLY A 40 -0.98 -14.08 8.75
C GLY A 40 -0.27 -13.24 9.80
N THR A 41 0.98 -13.61 10.09
CA THR A 41 1.82 -12.85 11.01
C THR A 41 2.14 -11.48 10.42
N ASN A 42 1.66 -10.43 11.09
CA ASN A 42 1.86 -9.03 10.70
C ASN A 42 1.33 -8.63 9.31
N GLU A 43 0.57 -9.50 8.65
CA GLU A 43 -0.06 -9.25 7.35
C GLU A 43 -1.57 -9.06 7.54
N PHE A 44 -2.11 -8.00 6.94
CA PHE A 44 -3.50 -7.59 7.08
C PHE A 44 -4.09 -7.17 5.74
N GLU A 45 -5.36 -7.48 5.53
CA GLU A 45 -6.16 -6.93 4.44
C GLU A 45 -6.89 -5.68 4.93
N LEU A 46 -6.70 -4.56 4.22
CA LEU A 46 -7.36 -3.28 4.49
C LEU A 46 -8.48 -3.04 3.48
N ASP A 47 -9.67 -2.71 3.98
CA ASP A 47 -10.87 -2.37 3.21
C ASP A 47 -11.14 -3.30 2.00
N ASN A 48 -10.78 -4.58 2.16
CA ASN A 48 -10.89 -5.65 1.15
C ASN A 48 -10.18 -5.36 -0.18
N SER A 49 -9.17 -4.49 -0.19
CA SER A 49 -8.54 -4.03 -1.45
C SER A 49 -7.05 -3.78 -1.40
N LEU A 50 -6.46 -3.66 -0.20
CA LEU A 50 -5.01 -3.47 -0.04
C LEU A 50 -4.47 -4.52 0.94
N ILE A 51 -3.24 -4.96 0.72
CA ILE A 51 -2.53 -5.79 1.71
C ILE A 51 -1.51 -4.90 2.40
N MET A 52 -1.55 -4.89 3.72
CA MET A 52 -0.61 -4.19 4.58
C MET A 52 0.25 -5.21 5.33
N THR A 53 1.56 -5.01 5.31
CA THR A 53 2.53 -5.77 6.09
C THR A 53 3.20 -4.83 7.09
N LEU A 54 3.21 -5.21 8.37
CA LEU A 54 3.89 -4.47 9.43
C LEU A 54 5.28 -5.07 9.67
N HIS A 55 6.30 -4.23 9.61
CA HIS A 55 7.67 -4.60 9.91
C HIS A 55 8.08 -4.01 11.27
N LEU A 56 8.71 -4.85 12.09
CA LEU A 56 8.98 -4.53 13.49
C LEU A 56 10.47 -4.36 13.76
N ILE A 57 10.81 -3.43 14.65
CA ILE A 57 12.13 -3.29 15.28
C ILE A 57 11.89 -3.15 16.79
N ASN A 58 12.53 -3.99 17.60
CA ASN A 58 12.36 -4.01 19.06
C ASN A 58 10.88 -4.04 19.50
N ASP A 59 10.09 -4.93 18.87
CA ASP A 59 8.64 -5.09 19.09
C ASP A 59 7.74 -3.90 18.74
N GLY A 60 8.31 -2.79 18.24
CA GLY A 60 7.59 -1.64 17.71
C GLY A 60 7.51 -1.66 16.19
N ILE A 61 6.42 -1.12 15.62
CA ILE A 61 6.25 -0.95 14.18
C ILE A 61 7.23 0.14 13.69
N SER A 62 8.10 -0.23 12.75
CA SER A 62 9.07 0.67 12.13
C SER A 62 8.74 1.00 10.68
N GLU A 63 8.14 0.05 9.95
CA GLU A 63 7.74 0.21 8.55
C GLU A 63 6.37 -0.44 8.32
N ILE A 64 5.55 0.23 7.51
CA ILE A 64 4.29 -0.25 6.97
C ILE A 64 4.49 -0.38 5.45
N SER A 65 4.42 -1.61 4.94
CA SER A 65 4.46 -1.91 3.51
C SER A 65 3.05 -2.16 3.00
N ILE A 66 2.60 -1.43 1.99
CA ILE A 66 1.28 -1.61 1.37
C ILE A 66 1.42 -2.12 -0.05
N GLU A 67 0.88 -3.30 -0.34
CA GLU A 67 0.84 -3.92 -1.66
C GLU A 67 -0.38 -3.44 -2.45
N GLY A 68 -0.15 -3.00 -3.68
CA GLY A 68 -1.17 -2.62 -4.66
C GLY A 68 -1.06 -3.42 -5.96
N CYS A 69 -2.09 -3.35 -6.80
CA CYS A 69 -2.11 -4.03 -8.10
C CYS A 69 -1.98 -3.02 -9.26
N PHE A 70 -1.12 -3.32 -10.24
CA PHE A 70 -0.92 -2.48 -11.43
C PHE A 70 -2.16 -2.38 -12.33
N SER A 71 -3.11 -3.30 -12.22
CA SER A 71 -4.34 -3.30 -13.00
C SER A 71 -5.21 -2.06 -12.74
N TRP A 72 -5.17 -1.49 -11.53
CA TRP A 72 -5.87 -0.25 -11.16
C TRP A 72 -4.91 0.75 -10.55
N PHE A 73 -3.73 0.91 -11.17
CA PHE A 73 -2.57 1.56 -10.56
C PHE A 73 -2.86 2.96 -9.98
N HIS A 74 -3.37 3.90 -10.78
CA HIS A 74 -3.60 5.27 -10.35
C HIS A 74 -4.61 5.36 -9.19
N GLU A 75 -5.73 4.64 -9.30
CA GLU A 75 -6.72 4.56 -8.25
C GLU A 75 -6.17 3.88 -7.00
N CYS A 76 -5.36 2.83 -7.15
CA CYS A 76 -4.71 2.14 -6.05
C CYS A 76 -3.77 3.06 -5.29
N VAL A 77 -2.94 3.83 -5.97
CA VAL A 77 -2.04 4.81 -5.34
C VAL A 77 -2.84 5.88 -4.58
N CYS A 78 -3.95 6.35 -5.14
CA CYS A 78 -4.84 7.30 -4.46
C CYS A 78 -5.47 6.72 -3.19
N GLU A 79 -5.92 5.47 -3.22
CA GLU A 79 -6.47 4.79 -2.03
C GLU A 79 -5.41 4.57 -0.95
N VAL A 80 -4.19 4.20 -1.36
CA VAL A 80 -3.06 4.11 -0.44
C VAL A 80 -2.79 5.46 0.21
N TYR A 81 -2.71 6.55 -0.56
CA TYR A 81 -2.52 7.89 -0.02
C TYR A 81 -3.56 8.25 1.05
N LYS A 82 -4.85 8.02 0.78
CA LYS A 82 -5.94 8.31 1.73
C LYS A 82 -5.74 7.58 3.06
N ILE A 83 -5.47 6.28 3.00
CA ILE A 83 -5.25 5.48 4.21
C ILE A 83 -3.97 5.93 4.93
N SER A 84 -2.88 6.14 4.19
CA SER A 84 -1.62 6.62 4.75
C SER A 84 -1.76 7.98 5.42
N GLN A 85 -2.55 8.89 4.85
CA GLN A 85 -2.82 10.21 5.42
C GLN A 85 -3.64 10.11 6.71
N ILE A 86 -4.62 9.20 6.77
CA ILE A 86 -5.38 8.93 8.00
C ILE A 86 -4.44 8.40 9.10
N ILE A 87 -3.60 7.41 8.77
CA ILE A 87 -2.61 6.87 9.71
C ILE A 87 -1.64 7.97 10.16
N HIS A 88 -1.12 8.76 9.20
CA HIS A 88 -0.20 9.88 9.44
C HIS A 88 -0.75 10.88 10.46
N ASN A 89 -2.02 11.25 10.31
CA ASN A 89 -2.64 12.32 11.11
C ASN A 89 -3.18 11.83 12.45
N GLN A 90 -3.57 10.55 12.57
CA GLN A 90 -4.38 10.07 13.70
C GLN A 90 -3.75 8.92 14.49
N ILE A 91 -2.70 8.28 13.97
CA ILE A 91 -2.06 7.13 14.62
C ILE A 91 -0.57 7.35 14.80
N PHE A 92 0.19 7.45 13.71
CA PHE A 92 1.65 7.62 13.71
C PHE A 92 2.06 8.59 12.62
N HIS A 93 3.04 9.44 12.87
CA HIS A 93 3.67 10.20 11.80
C HIS A 93 4.44 9.25 10.87
N LEU A 94 3.90 9.08 9.66
CA LEU A 94 4.54 8.35 8.58
C LEU A 94 5.49 9.24 7.78
N LYS A 95 6.51 8.63 7.18
CA LYS A 95 7.42 9.21 6.19
C LYS A 95 7.42 8.33 4.94
N LEU A 96 7.11 8.91 3.79
CA LEU A 96 7.42 8.30 2.50
C LEU A 96 8.80 8.79 2.06
N ILE A 97 9.65 7.89 1.60
CA ILE A 97 10.98 8.20 1.05
C ILE A 97 10.96 7.81 -0.43
N ASN A 98 11.24 8.76 -1.32
CA ASN A 98 11.30 8.49 -2.76
C ASN A 98 12.62 7.79 -3.15
N SER A 99 12.76 7.45 -4.43
CA SER A 99 13.96 6.81 -4.98
C SER A 99 15.25 7.62 -4.80
N ASN A 100 15.13 8.95 -4.63
CA ASN A 100 16.25 9.86 -4.42
C ASN A 100 16.62 10.03 -2.94
N GLY A 101 15.92 9.35 -2.03
CA GLY A 101 16.11 9.47 -0.58
C GLY A 101 15.42 10.68 0.05
N GLU A 102 14.60 11.40 -0.71
CA GLU A 102 13.89 12.59 -0.23
C GLU A 102 12.59 12.20 0.49
N LYS A 103 12.26 12.96 1.53
CA LYS A 103 11.03 12.78 2.30
C LYS A 103 9.88 13.48 1.60
N ILE A 104 8.85 12.73 1.26
CA ILE A 104 7.66 13.27 0.61
C ILE A 104 6.63 13.67 1.68
N PRO A 105 6.18 14.94 1.69
CA PRO A 105 5.18 15.41 2.65
C PRO A 105 3.79 14.83 2.36
N PHE A 106 3.07 14.41 3.40
CA PHE A 106 1.70 13.87 3.27
C PHE A 106 0.62 14.93 3.03
N GLN A 107 0.93 16.24 3.14
CA GLN A 107 -0.05 17.28 2.84
C GLN A 107 -0.39 17.40 1.35
N ASN A 108 0.48 16.93 0.46
CA ASN A 108 0.29 17.05 -0.99
C ASN A 108 0.10 15.67 -1.62
N GLN A 109 -1.16 15.35 -1.95
CA GLN A 109 -1.51 14.11 -2.65
C GLN A 109 -0.76 13.97 -3.98
N THR A 110 -0.61 15.07 -4.72
CA THR A 110 0.03 15.07 -6.05
C THR A 110 1.48 14.64 -5.93
N ASP A 111 2.23 15.19 -4.98
CA ASP A 111 3.65 14.84 -4.78
C ASP A 111 3.81 13.38 -4.34
N PHE A 112 2.92 12.90 -3.46
CA PHE A 112 2.88 11.50 -3.06
C PHE A 112 2.65 10.59 -4.28
N CYS A 113 1.62 10.87 -5.07
CA CYS A 113 1.27 10.06 -6.23
C CYS A 113 2.40 10.08 -7.28
N ASN A 114 2.99 11.24 -7.54
CA ASN A 114 4.10 11.40 -8.49
C ASN A 114 5.32 10.59 -8.05
N ALA A 115 5.70 10.66 -6.77
CA ALA A 115 6.85 9.91 -6.26
C ALA A 115 6.68 8.39 -6.43
N ILE A 116 5.48 7.86 -6.19
CA ILE A 116 5.18 6.44 -6.42
C ILE A 116 5.15 6.13 -7.92
N GLN A 117 4.52 6.99 -8.71
CA GLN A 117 4.40 6.80 -10.15
C GLN A 117 5.76 6.78 -10.84
N GLU A 118 6.68 7.68 -10.47
CA GLU A 118 8.07 7.70 -10.95
C GLU A 118 8.81 6.40 -10.58
N THR A 119 8.67 5.96 -9.33
CA THR A 119 9.32 4.73 -8.83
C THR A 119 8.88 3.48 -9.61
N TYR A 120 7.62 3.44 -10.05
CA TYR A 120 7.02 2.25 -10.66
C TYR A 120 6.68 2.40 -12.15
N LEU A 121 7.08 3.49 -12.80
CA LEU A 121 6.68 3.82 -14.18
C LEU A 121 7.05 2.71 -15.17
N GLU A 122 8.29 2.24 -15.11
CA GLU A 122 8.78 1.18 -16.01
C GLU A 122 7.98 -0.12 -15.84
N LYS A 123 7.79 -0.55 -14.59
CA LYS A 123 7.02 -1.76 -14.27
C LYS A 123 5.55 -1.64 -14.68
N TYR A 124 4.96 -0.46 -14.48
CA TYR A 124 3.60 -0.18 -14.93
C TYR A 124 3.51 -0.27 -16.46
N ASN A 125 4.45 0.34 -17.20
CA ASN A 125 4.48 0.25 -18.66
C ASN A 125 4.65 -1.19 -19.14
N ASP A 126 5.53 -1.97 -18.51
CA ASP A 126 5.69 -3.41 -18.79
C ASP A 126 4.39 -4.19 -18.56
N PHE A 127 3.68 -3.90 -17.48
CA PHE A 127 2.37 -4.48 -17.21
C PHE A 127 1.37 -4.12 -18.32
N MET A 128 1.30 -2.84 -18.70
CA MET A 128 0.38 -2.36 -19.74
C MET A 128 0.68 -2.97 -21.11
N MET A 129 1.94 -3.18 -21.47
CA MET A 129 2.30 -3.88 -22.71
C MET A 129 1.85 -5.34 -22.72
N ARG A 130 1.90 -6.02 -21.56
CA ARG A 130 1.56 -7.44 -21.44
C ARG A 130 0.06 -7.73 -21.34
N PHE A 131 -0.67 -6.86 -20.64
CA PHE A 131 -2.07 -7.11 -20.27
C PHE A 131 -3.06 -6.07 -20.82
N GLY A 132 -2.58 -4.91 -21.28
CA GLY A 132 -3.43 -3.80 -21.70
C GLY A 132 -4.10 -3.08 -20.54
N ILE A 133 -5.03 -2.18 -20.85
CA ILE A 133 -5.83 -1.47 -19.85
C ILE A 133 -6.82 -2.45 -19.22
N THR A 134 -6.62 -2.78 -17.95
CA THR A 134 -7.48 -3.71 -17.22
C THR A 134 -7.84 -3.13 -15.85
N ASN A 135 -8.86 -2.28 -15.73
CA ASN A 135 -9.25 -1.66 -14.45
C ASN A 135 -9.92 -2.67 -13.48
N VAL A 136 -9.15 -3.61 -12.95
CA VAL A 136 -9.62 -4.68 -12.08
C VAL A 136 -9.20 -4.39 -10.66
N LYS A 137 -10.15 -4.02 -9.81
CA LYS A 137 -9.90 -3.80 -8.38
C LYS A 137 -9.80 -5.15 -7.64
N CYS A 138 -8.72 -5.88 -7.85
CA CYS A 138 -8.41 -7.10 -7.11
C CYS A 138 -6.95 -7.09 -6.64
N LEU A 139 -6.68 -7.85 -5.58
CA LEU A 139 -5.31 -8.05 -5.12
C LEU A 139 -4.50 -8.87 -6.14
N PRO A 140 -3.21 -8.56 -6.31
CA PRO A 140 -2.33 -9.31 -7.20
C PRO A 140 -2.18 -10.74 -6.66
N ARG A 141 -2.65 -11.76 -7.42
CA ARG A 141 -2.59 -13.21 -7.12
C ARG A 141 -3.37 -14.00 -8.18
N ASP A 142 -3.60 -15.29 -7.94
CA ASP A 142 -4.41 -16.19 -8.77
C ASP A 142 -5.75 -15.59 -9.23
N GLU A 143 -6.39 -14.73 -8.43
CA GLU A 143 -7.66 -14.09 -8.79
C GLU A 143 -7.54 -13.17 -10.00
N PHE A 144 -6.47 -12.37 -10.07
CA PHE A 144 -6.18 -11.55 -11.25
C PHE A 144 -5.99 -12.42 -12.49
N TYR A 145 -5.18 -13.48 -12.40
CA TYR A 145 -4.94 -14.38 -13.52
C TYR A 145 -6.19 -15.16 -13.95
N LYS A 146 -7.01 -15.60 -13.01
CA LYS A 146 -8.33 -16.21 -13.30
C LYS A 146 -9.22 -15.23 -14.06
N TYR A 147 -9.25 -13.96 -13.65
CA TYR A 147 -10.02 -12.93 -14.34
C TYR A 147 -9.52 -12.70 -15.77
N ILE A 148 -8.21 -12.52 -15.96
CA ILE A 148 -7.61 -12.30 -17.28
C ILE A 148 -7.84 -13.51 -18.21
N ASN A 149 -7.63 -14.73 -17.72
CA ASN A 149 -7.84 -15.95 -18.50
C ASN A 149 -9.30 -16.16 -18.90
N LYS A 150 -10.26 -15.73 -18.07
CA LYS A 150 -11.68 -15.75 -18.42
C LYS A 150 -12.00 -14.80 -19.57
N ARG A 151 -11.41 -13.60 -19.59
CA ARG A 151 -11.60 -12.61 -20.66
C ARG A 151 -10.99 -13.04 -22.00
N ARG A 152 -9.85 -13.73 -21.99
CA ARG A 152 -9.18 -14.20 -23.22
C ARG A 152 -9.88 -15.37 -23.92
N ARG A 153 -10.89 -15.98 -23.30
CA ARG A 153 -11.68 -17.10 -23.84
C ARG A 153 -13.00 -16.66 -24.48
N ILE A 154 -13.26 -15.36 -24.54
CA ILE A 154 -14.41 -14.72 -25.20
C ILE A 154 -13.87 -14.01 -26.43
#